data_AF-A0A2W7HZB9-F1
#
_entry.id   AF-A0A2W7HZB9-F1
#
_cell.length_a   1.000
_cell.length_b   1.000
_cell.length_c   1.000
_cell.angle_alpha   90.00
_cell.angle_beta   90.00
_cell.angle_gamma   90.00
#
_symmetry.space_group_name_H-M   'P 1'
#
loop_
_entity.id
_entity.type
_entity.pdbx_description
1 polymer ?
#
loop_
_entity_poly.entity_id
_entity_poly.type
_entity_poly.pdbx_seq_one_letter_code
_entity_poly.pdbx_strand_id
1 'polypeptide(L)'
;MRIEQGSDGEARVAAYHPGDLVRLLRDESGNLAMGRAGDWGQVVDLSDGGAFLDIQLAGFCTGYGAAIRKLTDIPRALVCPCDGTGKPLVLSQRGRGATHTRSDPGSGARRWIQAGR
;
A
#
# COMPACT_ATOMS: atom_id res chain seq x y z
N MET A 1 -8.12 9.07 -6.10
CA MET A 1 -8.35 8.44 -4.78
C MET A 1 -8.70 9.49 -3.77
N ARG A 2 -9.70 9.22 -2.91
CA ARG A 2 -10.03 10.06 -1.75
C ARG A 2 -9.65 9.33 -0.47
N ILE A 3 -8.84 9.97 0.36
CA ILE A 3 -8.45 9.48 1.69
C ILE A 3 -9.21 10.31 2.72
N GLU A 4 -9.82 9.64 3.70
CA GLU A 4 -10.47 10.27 4.84
C GLU A 4 -9.73 9.91 6.12
N GLN A 5 -9.67 10.85 7.06
CA GLN A 5 -9.18 10.59 8.41
C GLN A 5 -10.37 10.18 9.27
N GLY A 6 -10.28 8.99 9.87
CA GLY A 6 -11.21 8.56 10.89
C GLY A 6 -11.09 9.41 12.15
N SER A 7 -12.12 9.39 13.00
CA SER A 7 -12.10 10.01 14.33
C SER A 7 -11.06 9.39 15.27
N ASP A 8 -10.57 8.19 14.93
CA ASP A 8 -9.45 7.48 15.57
C ASP A 8 -8.07 7.98 15.09
N GLY A 9 -8.03 8.95 14.15
CA GLY A 9 -6.80 9.44 13.54
C GLY A 9 -6.23 8.51 12.46
N GLU A 10 -6.93 7.41 12.13
CA GLU A 10 -6.50 6.47 11.11
C GLU A 10 -6.94 6.95 9.72
N ALA A 11 -5.98 7.06 8.80
CA ALA A 11 -6.27 7.38 7.42
C ALA A 11 -6.80 6.14 6.68
N ARG A 12 -7.97 6.25 6.05
CA ARG A 12 -8.59 5.17 5.27
C ARG A 12 -8.94 5.64 3.87
N VAL A 13 -8.92 4.72 2.90
CA VAL A 13 -9.42 5.02 1.55
C VAL A 13 -10.95 5.13 1.62
N ALA A 14 -11.45 6.33 1.38
CA ALA A 14 -12.88 6.58 1.28
C ALA A 14 -13.42 6.10 -0.06
N ALA A 15 -12.73 6.46 -1.15
CA ALA A 15 -13.12 6.13 -2.51
C ALA A 15 -11.92 5.96 -3.46
N TYR A 16 -12.04 4.99 -4.36
CA TYR A 16 -11.18 4.85 -5.54
C TYR A 16 -11.81 5.56 -6.74
N HIS A 17 -10.98 5.94 -7.69
CA HIS A 17 -11.35 6.60 -8.95
C HIS A 17 -10.55 5.97 -10.09
N PRO A 18 -11.04 6.05 -11.34
CA PRO A 18 -10.24 5.64 -12.48
C PRO A 18 -8.93 6.43 -12.50
N GLY A 19 -7.84 5.72 -12.74
CA GLY A 19 -6.49 6.26 -12.69
C GLY A 19 -5.72 5.91 -11.42
N ASP A 20 -6.39 5.50 -10.35
CA ASP A 20 -5.75 5.18 -9.07
C ASP A 20 -4.93 3.89 -9.15
N LEU A 21 -3.78 3.88 -8.46
CA LEU A 21 -2.92 2.71 -8.38
C LEU A 21 -3.26 1.86 -7.16
N VAL A 22 -3.46 0.57 -7.41
CA VAL A 22 -3.88 -0.40 -6.41
C VAL A 22 -3.08 -1.69 -6.53
N ARG A 23 -2.95 -2.38 -5.41
CA ARG A 23 -2.29 -3.67 -5.28
C ARG A 23 -3.20 -4.68 -4.60
N LEU A 24 -3.27 -5.88 -5.14
CA LEU A 24 -3.98 -7.01 -4.56
C LEU A 24 -3.31 -7.46 -3.25
N LEU A 25 -4.12 -7.56 -2.20
CA LEU A 25 -3.72 -8.04 -0.88
C LEU A 25 -3.74 -9.57 -0.79
N ARG A 26 -4.58 -10.21 -1.60
CA ARG A 26 -4.83 -11.65 -1.64
C ARG A 26 -5.06 -12.08 -3.08
N ASP A 27 -4.97 -13.38 -3.32
CA ASP A 27 -5.36 -13.94 -4.60
C ASP A 27 -6.84 -13.65 -4.87
N GLU A 28 -7.15 -13.39 -6.13
CA GLU A 28 -8.53 -13.34 -6.59
C GLU A 28 -9.19 -14.71 -6.34
N SER A 29 -10.45 -14.71 -5.92
CA SER A 29 -11.21 -15.92 -5.64
C SER A 29 -12.26 -16.16 -6.72
N GLY A 30 -12.27 -17.36 -7.31
CA GLY A 30 -13.27 -17.77 -8.31
C GLY A 30 -12.70 -18.71 -9.37
N ASN A 31 -13.58 -19.34 -10.15
CA ASN A 31 -13.17 -20.30 -11.20
C ASN A 31 -12.36 -19.66 -12.34
N LEU A 32 -12.43 -18.34 -12.47
CA LEU A 32 -11.69 -17.55 -13.47
C LEU A 32 -10.69 -16.60 -12.81
N ALA A 33 -10.31 -16.85 -11.56
CA ALA A 33 -9.37 -16.00 -10.85
C ALA A 33 -8.02 -15.96 -11.56
N MET A 34 -7.59 -14.75 -11.94
CA MET A 34 -6.33 -14.51 -12.64
C MET A 34 -5.39 -13.62 -11.83
N GLY A 35 -5.92 -12.82 -10.90
CA GLY A 35 -5.14 -11.94 -10.03
C GLY A 35 -4.48 -12.71 -8.87
N ARG A 36 -3.20 -12.44 -8.64
CA ARG A 36 -2.43 -12.98 -7.51
C ARG A 36 -2.16 -11.92 -6.47
N ALA A 37 -1.98 -12.34 -5.22
CA ALA A 37 -1.52 -11.48 -4.15
C ALA A 37 -0.20 -10.81 -4.56
N GLY A 38 -0.17 -9.48 -4.48
CA GLY A 38 0.98 -8.68 -4.91
C GLY A 38 0.92 -8.14 -6.33
N ASP A 39 0.03 -8.64 -7.18
CA ASP A 39 -0.25 -8.02 -8.47
C ASP A 39 -0.79 -6.60 -8.23
N TRP A 40 -0.36 -5.67 -9.06
CA TRP A 40 -0.74 -4.27 -8.94
C TRP A 40 -0.99 -3.67 -10.31
N GLY A 41 -1.77 -2.59 -10.32
CA GLY A 41 -2.23 -1.99 -11.55
C GLY A 41 -3.02 -0.72 -11.30
N GLN A 42 -3.66 -0.26 -12.36
CA GLN A 42 -4.47 0.94 -12.35
C GLN A 42 -5.95 0.60 -12.38
N VAL A 43 -6.74 1.28 -11.55
CA VAL A 43 -8.20 1.24 -11.63
C VAL A 43 -8.63 1.87 -12.95
N VAL A 44 -9.39 1.15 -13.76
CA VAL A 44 -9.89 1.65 -15.05
C VAL A 44 -11.40 1.90 -15.04
N ASP A 45 -12.12 1.20 -14.17
CA ASP A 45 -13.56 1.39 -13.99
C ASP A 45 -13.99 1.01 -12.56
N LEU A 46 -15.18 1.47 -12.16
CA LEU A 46 -15.81 1.17 -10.88
C LEU A 46 -17.27 0.80 -11.06
N SER A 47 -17.72 -0.23 -10.34
CA SER A 47 -19.12 -0.63 -10.27
C SER A 47 -19.65 -0.57 -8.83
N ASP A 48 -20.98 -0.60 -8.69
CA ASP A 48 -21.71 -0.55 -7.41
C ASP A 48 -21.24 0.57 -6.46
N GLY A 49 -21.14 1.79 -7.00
CA GLY A 49 -20.72 2.96 -6.23
C GLY A 49 -19.26 2.90 -5.74
N GLY A 50 -18.42 2.09 -6.39
CA GLY A 50 -17.01 1.89 -6.04
C GLY A 50 -16.76 0.74 -5.06
N ALA A 51 -17.73 -0.15 -4.88
CA ALA A 51 -17.55 -1.39 -4.11
C ALA A 51 -16.65 -2.39 -4.87
N PHE A 52 -16.74 -2.41 -6.20
CA PHE A 52 -15.94 -3.27 -7.07
C PHE A 52 -15.14 -2.43 -8.07
N LEU A 53 -13.97 -2.95 -8.43
CA LEU A 53 -12.96 -2.27 -9.22
C LEU A 53 -12.58 -3.14 -10.41
N ASP A 54 -12.49 -2.50 -11.57
CA ASP A 54 -11.80 -3.07 -12.71
C ASP A 54 -10.36 -2.57 -12.71
N ILE A 55 -9.40 -3.50 -12.78
CA ILE A 55 -7.98 -3.20 -12.61
C ILE A 55 -7.22 -3.65 -13.86
N GLN A 56 -6.53 -2.72 -14.50
CA GLN A 56 -5.56 -3.02 -15.54
C GLN A 56 -4.20 -3.26 -14.91
N LEU A 57 -3.70 -4.51 -14.97
CA LEU A 57 -2.45 -4.89 -14.33
C LEU A 57 -1.24 -4.25 -15.01
N ALA A 58 -0.30 -3.77 -14.20
CA ALA A 58 0.99 -3.30 -14.68
C ALA A 58 1.81 -4.53 -15.10
N GLY A 59 1.96 -4.76 -16.40
CA GLY A 59 2.48 -5.99 -17.03
C GLY A 59 3.94 -6.38 -16.74
N PHE A 60 4.49 -6.02 -15.58
CA PHE A 60 5.89 -6.26 -15.20
C PHE A 60 6.28 -7.74 -15.05
N CYS A 61 5.31 -8.66 -14.99
CA CYS A 61 5.59 -10.11 -14.93
C CYS A 61 5.16 -10.88 -16.19
N THR A 62 4.74 -10.20 -17.24
CA THR A 62 4.28 -10.85 -18.47
C THR A 62 5.27 -10.55 -19.60
N GLY A 63 5.71 -11.58 -20.32
CA GLY A 63 6.69 -11.46 -21.40
C GLY A 63 6.29 -10.38 -22.41
N TYR A 64 7.29 -9.77 -23.04
CA TYR A 64 7.10 -8.73 -24.06
C TYR A 64 6.04 -9.15 -25.10
N GLY A 65 4.98 -8.36 -25.26
CA GLY A 65 3.85 -8.65 -26.16
C GLY A 65 2.68 -9.41 -25.54
N ALA A 66 2.74 -9.76 -24.25
CA ALA A 66 1.58 -10.30 -23.55
C ALA A 66 0.47 -9.23 -23.44
N ALA A 67 -0.76 -9.64 -23.76
CA ALA A 67 -1.93 -8.79 -23.58
C ALA A 67 -1.99 -8.29 -22.14
N ILE A 68 -2.12 -6.96 -21.98
CA ILE A 68 -2.30 -6.35 -20.66
C ILE A 68 -3.55 -6.97 -20.04
N ARG A 69 -3.37 -7.65 -18.92
CA ARG A 69 -4.46 -8.36 -18.24
C ARG A 69 -5.35 -7.37 -17.51
N LYS A 70 -6.65 -7.50 -17.71
CA LYS A 70 -7.68 -6.79 -16.97
C LYS A 70 -8.31 -7.75 -15.97
N LEU A 71 -8.35 -7.35 -14.71
CA LEU A 71 -9.16 -7.98 -13.68
C LEU A 71 -10.47 -7.21 -13.56
N THR A 72 -11.58 -7.90 -13.39
CA THR A 72 -12.91 -7.30 -13.33
C THR A 72 -13.62 -7.65 -12.04
N ASP A 73 -14.48 -6.76 -11.56
CA ASP A 73 -15.29 -6.95 -10.36
C ASP A 73 -14.46 -7.30 -9.09
N ILE A 74 -13.27 -6.72 -8.97
CA ILE A 74 -12.41 -6.93 -7.81
C ILE A 74 -12.95 -6.15 -6.61
N PRO A 75 -13.33 -6.80 -5.49
CA PRO A 75 -13.82 -6.08 -4.32
C PRO A 75 -12.78 -5.11 -3.79
N ARG A 76 -13.18 -3.87 -3.48
CA ARG A 76 -12.27 -2.84 -2.93
C ARG A 76 -11.55 -3.29 -1.65
N ALA A 77 -12.10 -4.25 -0.92
CA ALA A 77 -11.51 -4.81 0.30
C ALA A 77 -10.32 -5.74 0.03
N LEU A 78 -10.16 -6.25 -1.20
CA LEU A 78 -9.04 -7.10 -1.59
C LEU A 78 -7.84 -6.30 -2.10
N VAL A 79 -7.93 -4.97 -2.13
CA VAL A 79 -6.85 -4.11 -2.61
C VAL A 79 -6.41 -3.10 -1.55
N CYS A 80 -5.17 -2.68 -1.67
CA CYS A 80 -4.64 -1.51 -0.98
C CYS A 80 -4.10 -0.50 -2.00
N PRO A 81 -4.10 0.81 -1.68
CA PRO A 81 -3.46 1.78 -2.55
C PRO A 81 -1.94 1.58 -2.59
N CYS A 82 -1.32 1.83 -3.74
CA CYS A 82 0.12 1.69 -3.93
C CYS A 82 0.73 2.86 -4.71
N ASP A 83 2.06 2.95 -4.72
CA ASP A 83 2.79 3.88 -5.57
C ASP A 83 3.02 3.32 -6.99
N GLY A 84 3.69 4.10 -7.85
CA GLY A 84 4.04 3.71 -9.22
C GLY A 84 5.00 2.51 -9.35
N THR A 85 5.50 1.99 -8.23
CA THR A 85 6.34 0.78 -8.18
C THR A 85 5.60 -0.43 -7.60
N GLY A 86 4.31 -0.28 -7.29
CA GLY A 86 3.51 -1.33 -6.66
C GLY A 86 3.77 -1.49 -5.16
N LYS A 87 4.43 -0.54 -4.50
CA LYS A 87 4.62 -0.59 -3.04
C LYS A 87 3.38 -0.02 -2.34
N PRO A 88 2.83 -0.71 -1.33
CA PRO A 88 1.68 -0.20 -0.58
C PRO A 88 1.95 1.19 0.00
N LEU A 89 1.01 2.11 -0.17
CA LEU A 89 1.09 3.42 0.47
C LEU A 89 0.84 3.24 1.97
N VAL A 90 1.75 3.76 2.79
CA VAL A 90 1.54 3.86 4.24
C VAL A 90 0.56 4.99 4.50
N LEU A 91 -0.73 4.66 4.56
CA LEU A 91 -1.74 5.53 5.12
C LEU A 91 -1.53 5.49 6.64
N SER A 92 -0.83 6.48 7.18
CA SER A 92 -0.36 6.52 8.57
C SER A 92 -1.29 5.82 9.57
N GLN A 93 -0.86 4.64 10.04
CA GLN A 93 -1.34 4.05 11.28
C GLN A 93 -0.65 4.79 12.41
N ARG A 94 -1.31 5.76 13.04
CA ARG A 94 -0.78 6.36 14.29
C ARG A 94 -1.52 5.73 15.46
N GLY A 95 -1.37 4.41 15.62
CA GLY A 95 -2.14 3.67 16.63
C GLY A 95 -1.67 2.27 17.01
N ARG A 96 -0.55 1.76 16.50
CA ARG A 96 0.12 0.59 17.13
C ARG A 96 1.59 0.89 17.26
N GLY A 97 2.07 0.87 18.50
CA GLY A 97 3.41 1.24 18.89
C GLY A 97 4.47 0.66 17.96
N ALA A 98 4.98 1.51 17.06
CA ALA A 98 6.41 1.53 16.85
C ALA A 98 6.98 1.95 18.20
N THR A 99 7.31 0.95 19.03
CA THR A 99 8.27 1.12 20.09
C THR A 99 9.40 1.89 19.47
N HIS A 100 9.55 3.14 19.92
CA HIS A 100 10.78 3.86 19.79
C HIS A 100 11.86 2.94 20.37
N THR A 101 12.56 2.17 19.53
CA THR A 101 13.98 1.94 19.75
C THR A 101 14.65 3.26 19.38
N ARG A 102 14.40 4.26 20.23
CA ARG A 102 15.33 5.35 20.46
C ARG A 102 16.53 4.62 21.05
N SER A 103 17.51 4.31 20.21
CA SER A 103 18.85 3.99 20.68
C SER A 103 19.28 5.18 21.53
N ASP A 104 19.17 5.02 22.84
CA ASP A 104 19.65 6.01 23.80
C ASP A 104 21.17 6.18 23.57
N PRO A 105 21.67 7.41 23.48
CA PRO A 105 23.09 7.68 23.41
C PRO A 105 23.68 7.53 24.83
N GLY A 106 24.42 6.45 25.08
CA GLY A 106 24.86 6.19 26.45
C GLY A 106 25.91 5.10 26.64
N SER A 107 27.01 5.11 25.90
CA SER A 107 28.26 4.51 26.41
C SER A 107 29.49 5.06 25.69
N GLY A 108 30.13 6.01 26.35
CA GLY A 108 31.33 6.68 25.89
C GLY A 108 31.81 7.75 26.87
N ALA A 109 31.75 7.48 28.17
CA ALA A 109 32.43 8.29 29.16
C ALA A 109 33.95 8.17 28.96
N ARG A 110 34.61 9.28 28.61
CA ARG A 110 36.05 9.65 28.72
C ARG A 110 36.24 10.84 27.77
N ARG A 111 36.75 12.02 28.12
CA ARG A 111 37.51 12.56 29.26
C ARG A 111 37.32 14.08 29.17
N TRP A 112 37.17 14.77 30.29
CA TRP A 112 37.59 16.16 30.41
C TRP A 112 38.72 16.27 31.43
N ILE A 113 39.55 17.25 31.16
CA ILE A 113 40.88 17.55 31.64
C ILE A 113 40.78 18.24 33.02
N GLN A 114 41.72 17.99 33.93
CA GLN A 114 42.06 19.00 34.94
C GLN A 114 43.54 18.96 35.31
N ALA A 115 44.15 20.13 35.24
CA ALA A 115 45.52 20.44 35.61
C ALA A 115 45.69 20.64 37.13
N GLY A 116 46.92 20.50 37.62
CA GLY A 116 47.41 21.21 38.80
C GLY A 116 48.26 20.41 39.78
N ARG A 117 49.60 20.45 39.62
CA ARG A 117 50.56 21.10 40.54
C ARG A 117 51.99 20.95 40.04
#